data_AF-A0A6J4XZR9-F1
#
_entry.id   AF-A0A6J4XZR9-F1
#
_cell.length_a   1.000
_cell.length_b   1.000
_cell.length_c   1.000
_cell.angle_alpha   90.00
_cell.angle_beta   90.00
_cell.angle_gamma   90.00
#
_symmetry.space_group_name_H-M   'P 1'
#
loop_
_entity.id
_entity.type
_entity.pdbx_description
1 polymer ?
#
loop_
_entity_poly.entity_id
_entity_poly.type
_entity_poly.pdbx_seq_one_letter_code
_entity_poly.pdbx_strand_id
1 'polypeptide(L)'
;MKIEAEKNRYYGDVGWKSDKDLFVDVAVTWKQWLGSARKHLYTAEILLPLIVEEQHKIRELMENKEPGSLPPSLTVIYFFHCALAIENTMKSVISWKHNTDIKEKMKTSTKLPALFKSHVLIDLAKRADYEIGINKEYTLSFLTRYGIWGGKYPLPTMNEHNALTAKLSDGNHYLVGGYRPEIVPSFLKFCSNAYDWARLKVNKPYR
;
A
#
# COMPACT_ATOMS: atom_id res chain seq x y z
N MET A 1 -19.67 30.77 9.98
CA MET A 1 -19.54 30.12 8.67
C MET A 1 -19.10 28.68 8.91
N LYS A 2 -19.94 27.68 8.62
CA LYS A 2 -19.56 26.26 8.67
C LYS A 2 -19.15 25.86 7.26
N ILE A 3 -17.94 25.36 7.07
CA ILE A 3 -17.54 24.77 5.79
C ILE A 3 -17.94 23.31 5.82
N GLU A 4 -18.65 22.87 4.78
CA GLU A 4 -18.90 21.48 4.50
C GLU A 4 -17.80 20.99 3.55
N ALA A 5 -17.19 19.85 3.86
CA ALA A 5 -16.17 19.28 2.98
C ALA A 5 -16.74 19.10 1.56
N GLU A 6 -16.11 19.70 0.54
CA GLU A 6 -16.58 19.52 -0.82
C GLU A 6 -16.47 18.03 -1.19
N LYS A 7 -17.61 17.35 -1.26
CA LYS A 7 -17.70 15.90 -1.55
C LYS A 7 -16.85 15.04 -0.60
N ASN A 8 -16.65 15.46 0.66
CA ASN A 8 -15.80 14.81 1.67
C ASN A 8 -14.29 14.81 1.36
N ARG A 9 -13.79 15.83 0.65
CA ARG A 9 -12.35 16.05 0.45
C ARG A 9 -11.87 17.20 1.35
N TYR A 10 -10.72 17.00 1.99
CA TYR A 10 -10.15 17.93 2.96
C TYR A 10 -8.71 18.25 2.50
N TYR A 11 -8.51 19.33 1.74
CA TYR A 11 -7.19 19.76 1.25
C TYR A 11 -7.01 21.26 1.47
N GLY A 12 -5.96 21.65 2.22
CA GLY A 12 -5.39 23.01 2.22
C GLY A 12 -6.30 24.17 2.66
N ASP A 13 -7.47 23.88 3.23
CA ASP A 13 -8.46 24.89 3.58
C ASP A 13 -8.19 25.54 4.95
N VAL A 14 -9.01 26.53 5.35
CA VAL A 14 -9.02 27.14 6.68
C VAL A 14 -10.42 27.04 7.29
N GLY A 15 -10.58 27.04 8.62
CA GLY A 15 -11.90 27.19 9.27
C GLY A 15 -12.47 25.98 10.01
N TRP A 16 -11.66 24.99 10.38
CA TRP A 16 -12.06 23.96 11.34
C TRP A 16 -12.03 24.50 12.78
N LYS A 17 -12.95 23.99 13.60
CA LYS A 17 -13.08 24.39 15.02
C LYS A 17 -11.92 23.88 15.89
N SER A 18 -11.36 22.73 15.53
CA SER A 18 -10.26 22.10 16.25
C SER A 18 -9.50 21.17 15.32
N ASP A 19 -8.17 21.21 15.38
CA ASP A 19 -7.30 20.26 14.68
C ASP A 19 -7.59 18.81 15.08
N LYS A 20 -8.07 18.59 16.31
CA LYS A 20 -8.45 17.27 16.80
C LYS A 20 -9.69 16.73 16.09
N ASP A 21 -10.72 17.56 15.96
CA ASP A 21 -11.98 17.16 15.29
C ASP A 21 -11.72 16.90 13.80
N LEU A 22 -10.93 17.77 13.15
CA LEU A 22 -10.50 17.55 11.76
C LEU A 22 -9.73 16.23 11.63
N PHE A 23 -8.76 15.98 12.50
CA PHE A 23 -7.96 14.75 12.48
C PHE A 23 -8.84 13.50 12.63
N VAL A 24 -9.84 13.52 13.52
CA VAL A 24 -10.80 12.43 13.68
C VAL A 24 -11.59 12.20 12.40
N ASP A 25 -12.17 13.26 11.83
CA ASP A 25 -13.02 13.17 10.63
C ASP A 25 -12.23 12.70 9.41
N VAL A 26 -11.00 13.18 9.25
CA VAL A 26 -10.06 12.74 8.22
C VAL A 26 -9.73 11.25 8.41
N ALA A 27 -9.28 10.86 9.61
CA ALA A 27 -8.85 9.48 9.88
C ALA A 27 -9.94 8.42 9.61
N VAL A 28 -11.21 8.75 9.84
CA VAL A 28 -12.36 7.84 9.63
C VAL A 28 -13.02 7.97 8.26
N THR A 29 -12.57 8.92 7.44
CA THR A 29 -13.08 9.10 6.09
C THR A 29 -12.42 8.10 5.15
N TRP A 30 -13.09 6.97 4.92
CA TRP A 30 -12.63 5.93 3.98
C TRP A 30 -12.30 6.48 2.59
N LYS A 31 -13.01 7.53 2.12
CA LYS A 31 -12.78 8.18 0.82
C LYS A 31 -11.38 8.75 0.68
N GLN A 32 -10.78 9.23 1.76
CA GLN A 32 -9.42 9.78 1.74
C GLN A 32 -8.38 8.68 1.58
N TRP A 33 -8.52 7.60 2.36
CA TRP A 33 -7.69 6.40 2.24
C TRP A 33 -7.80 5.83 0.82
N LEU A 34 -9.01 5.65 0.30
CA LEU A 34 -9.22 5.14 -1.06
C LEU A 34 -8.67 6.11 -2.12
N GLY A 35 -8.86 7.42 -1.94
CA GLY A 35 -8.27 8.44 -2.82
C GLY A 35 -6.74 8.40 -2.84
N SER A 36 -6.11 8.22 -1.68
CA SER A 36 -4.66 8.02 -1.54
C SER A 36 -4.21 6.74 -2.25
N ALA A 37 -4.93 5.63 -2.05
CA ALA A 37 -4.67 4.37 -2.73
C ALA A 37 -4.67 4.53 -4.26
N ARG A 38 -5.64 5.25 -4.82
CA ARG A 38 -5.70 5.50 -6.27
C ARG A 38 -4.52 6.31 -6.78
N LYS A 39 -4.06 7.31 -6.02
CA LYS A 39 -2.88 8.11 -6.40
C LYS A 39 -1.63 7.24 -6.48
N HIS A 40 -1.39 6.40 -5.48
CA HIS A 40 -0.26 5.46 -5.51
C HIS A 40 -0.37 4.43 -6.64
N LEU A 41 -1.57 3.92 -6.90
CA LEU A 41 -1.84 3.02 -8.02
C LEU A 41 -1.53 3.70 -9.36
N TYR A 42 -1.98 4.95 -9.54
CA TYR A 42 -1.69 5.74 -10.74
C TYR A 42 -0.19 6.01 -10.93
N THR A 43 0.54 6.29 -9.85
CA THR A 43 2.00 6.41 -9.93
C THR A 43 2.64 5.10 -10.37
N ALA A 44 2.20 3.95 -9.83
CA ALA A 44 2.70 2.64 -10.27
C ALA A 44 2.36 2.34 -11.74
N GLU A 45 1.18 2.75 -12.23
CA GLU A 45 0.79 2.68 -13.65
C GLU A 45 1.77 3.45 -14.55
N ILE A 46 2.17 4.66 -14.15
CA ILE A 46 3.15 5.48 -14.90
C ILE A 46 4.55 4.85 -14.91
N LEU A 47 4.97 4.27 -13.78
CA LEU A 47 6.32 3.69 -13.64
C LEU A 47 6.49 2.38 -14.42
N LEU A 48 5.42 1.58 -14.55
CA LEU A 48 5.49 0.26 -15.16
C LEU A 48 6.13 0.23 -16.57
N PRO A 49 5.72 1.06 -17.56
CA PRO A 49 6.36 1.05 -18.88
C PRO A 49 7.85 1.41 -18.82
N LEU A 50 8.24 2.34 -17.95
CA LEU A 50 9.65 2.73 -17.77
C LEU A 50 10.49 1.57 -17.19
N ILE A 51 9.89 0.78 -16.30
CA ILE A 51 10.53 -0.42 -15.73
C ILE A 51 10.70 -1.50 -16.79
N VAL A 52 9.71 -1.70 -17.66
CA VAL A 52 9.81 -2.66 -18.76
C VAL A 52 10.95 -2.27 -19.71
N GLU A 53 11.07 -0.98 -20.03
CA GLU A 53 12.17 -0.46 -20.85
C GLU A 53 13.54 -0.62 -20.14
N GLU A 54 13.63 -0.29 -18.85
CA GLU A 54 14.82 -0.49 -18.02
C GLU A 54 15.27 -1.96 -18.04
N GLN A 55 14.34 -2.89 -17.85
CA GLN A 55 14.62 -4.32 -17.84
C GLN A 55 15.11 -4.84 -19.20
N HIS A 56 14.58 -4.29 -20.31
CA HIS A 56 15.06 -4.60 -21.65
C HIS A 56 16.53 -4.16 -21.83
N LYS A 57 16.84 -2.91 -21.48
CA LYS A 57 18.21 -2.36 -21.58
C LYS A 57 19.21 -3.15 -20.72
N ILE A 58 18.81 -3.51 -19.49
CA ILE A 58 19.66 -4.32 -18.61
C ILE A 58 19.94 -5.69 -19.26
N ARG A 59 18.93 -6.32 -19.85
CA ARG A 59 19.10 -7.60 -20.55
C ARG A 59 20.08 -7.49 -21.72
N GLU A 60 19.92 -6.48 -22.57
CA GLU A 60 20.81 -6.21 -23.70
C GLU A 60 22.28 -6.00 -23.25
N LEU A 61 22.50 -5.20 -22.21
CA LEU A 61 23.83 -4.96 -21.64
C LEU A 61 24.46 -6.26 -21.12
N MET A 62 23.68 -7.10 -20.43
CA MET A 62 24.14 -8.38 -19.90
C MET A 62 24.48 -9.38 -21.02
N GLU A 63 23.68 -9.44 -22.08
CA GLU A 63 23.88 -10.32 -23.23
C GLU A 63 25.10 -9.91 -24.07
N ASN A 64 25.31 -8.60 -24.28
CA ASN A 64 26.41 -8.06 -25.07
C ASN A 64 27.74 -7.98 -24.30
N LYS A 65 27.75 -8.30 -22.99
CA LYS A 65 28.91 -8.18 -22.08
C LYS A 65 29.59 -6.81 -22.13
N GLU A 66 28.84 -5.76 -22.45
CA GLU A 66 29.38 -4.41 -22.55
C GLU A 66 29.63 -3.82 -21.16
N PRO A 67 30.79 -3.18 -20.93
CA PRO A 67 31.00 -2.39 -19.73
C PRO A 67 30.12 -1.14 -19.80
N GLY A 68 28.92 -1.22 -19.21
CA GLY A 68 27.96 -0.14 -19.13
C GLY A 68 27.58 0.21 -17.69
N SER A 69 27.22 1.48 -17.45
CA SER A 69 26.55 1.89 -16.22
C SER A 69 25.13 1.31 -16.21
N LEU A 70 24.76 0.58 -15.17
CA LEU A 70 23.36 0.19 -14.98
C LEU A 70 22.51 1.45 -14.74
N PRO A 71 21.31 1.55 -15.34
CA PRO A 71 20.40 2.64 -15.05
C PRO A 71 19.94 2.59 -13.57
N PRO A 72 19.61 3.75 -12.96
CA PRO A 72 19.04 3.77 -11.61
C PRO A 72 17.72 3.00 -11.55
N SER A 73 17.63 2.01 -10.67
CA SER A 73 16.47 1.10 -10.64
C SER A 73 15.17 1.82 -10.23
N LEU A 74 14.20 1.85 -11.13
CA LEU A 74 12.85 2.35 -10.85
C LEU A 74 11.95 1.29 -10.18
N THR A 75 12.34 0.02 -10.27
CA THR A 75 11.50 -1.10 -9.83
C THR A 75 11.19 -1.07 -8.33
N VAL A 76 12.16 -0.66 -7.51
CA VAL A 76 11.98 -0.51 -6.05
C VAL A 76 10.94 0.55 -5.71
N ILE A 77 10.97 1.69 -6.41
CA ILE A 77 10.01 2.79 -6.24
C ILE A 77 8.62 2.32 -6.64
N TYR A 78 8.49 1.59 -7.75
CA TYR A 78 7.22 1.00 -8.17
C TYR A 78 6.62 0.06 -7.11
N PHE A 79 7.41 -0.84 -6.53
CA PHE A 79 6.92 -1.73 -5.48
C PHE A 79 6.54 -0.98 -4.20
N PHE A 80 7.26 0.09 -3.87
CA PHE A 80 6.87 0.98 -2.78
C PHE A 80 5.49 1.59 -3.00
N HIS A 81 5.23 2.13 -4.21
CA HIS A 81 3.90 2.66 -4.55
C HIS A 81 2.82 1.57 -4.57
N CYS A 82 3.12 0.36 -5.05
CA CYS A 82 2.20 -0.78 -4.95
C CYS A 82 1.85 -1.12 -3.49
N ALA A 83 2.86 -1.16 -2.60
CA ALA A 83 2.67 -1.43 -1.18
C ALA A 83 1.78 -0.37 -0.51
N LEU A 84 2.04 0.92 -0.78
CA LEU A 84 1.21 2.00 -0.27
C LEU A 84 -0.21 1.97 -0.84
N ALA A 85 -0.39 1.60 -2.11
CA ALA A 85 -1.71 1.44 -2.70
C ALA A 85 -2.53 0.37 -1.95
N ILE A 86 -1.93 -0.80 -1.67
CA ILE A 86 -2.58 -1.85 -0.88
C ILE A 86 -2.84 -1.41 0.56
N GLU A 87 -1.85 -0.82 1.22
CA GLU A 87 -1.99 -0.35 2.61
C GLU A 87 -3.20 0.59 2.75
N ASN A 88 -3.27 1.62 1.90
CA ASN A 88 -4.35 2.59 1.90
C ASN A 88 -5.70 1.95 1.49
N THR A 89 -5.68 0.98 0.56
CA THR A 89 -6.86 0.20 0.17
C THR A 89 -7.44 -0.54 1.35
N MET A 90 -6.63 -1.29 2.11
CA MET A 90 -7.10 -2.05 3.27
C MET A 90 -7.55 -1.12 4.41
N LYS A 91 -6.80 -0.04 4.66
CA LYS A 91 -7.17 0.98 5.65
C LYS A 91 -8.49 1.67 5.30
N SER A 92 -8.84 1.84 4.03
CA SER A 92 -10.14 2.38 3.63
C SER A 92 -11.31 1.50 4.08
N VAL A 93 -11.19 0.17 3.91
CA VAL A 93 -12.22 -0.79 4.33
C VAL A 93 -12.31 -0.86 5.85
N ILE A 94 -11.17 -0.90 6.54
CA ILE A 94 -11.08 -0.87 8.01
C ILE A 94 -11.76 0.39 8.56
N SER A 95 -11.47 1.55 7.98
CA SER A 95 -12.03 2.85 8.36
C SER A 95 -13.54 2.91 8.15
N TRP A 96 -14.05 2.28 7.10
CA TRP A 96 -15.49 2.16 6.86
C TRP A 96 -16.15 1.22 7.89
N LYS A 97 -15.56 0.04 8.11
CA LYS A 97 -16.10 -1.00 9.00
C LYS A 97 -16.13 -0.58 10.48
N HIS A 98 -15.08 0.09 10.94
CA HIS A 98 -14.90 0.44 12.35
C HIS A 98 -15.10 1.94 12.62
N ASN A 99 -15.84 2.65 11.76
CA ASN A 99 -15.95 4.11 11.80
C ASN A 99 -16.33 4.63 13.20
N THR A 100 -17.40 4.08 13.78
CA THR A 100 -17.91 4.48 15.10
C THR A 100 -16.86 4.25 16.20
N ASP A 101 -16.32 3.04 16.30
CA ASP A 101 -15.32 2.68 17.32
C ASP A 101 -14.06 3.56 17.23
N ILE A 102 -13.62 3.86 16.00
CA ILE A 102 -12.47 4.73 15.76
C ILE A 102 -12.79 6.15 16.22
N LYS A 103 -13.95 6.70 15.83
CA LYS A 103 -14.38 8.04 16.25
C LYS A 103 -14.39 8.15 17.77
N GLU A 104 -14.97 7.18 18.47
CA GLU A 104 -15.04 7.17 19.92
C GLU A 104 -13.66 7.11 20.58
N LYS A 105 -12.77 6.23 20.11
CA LYS A 105 -11.39 6.15 20.63
C LYS A 105 -10.60 7.43 20.37
N MET A 106 -10.86 8.12 19.25
CA MET A 106 -10.18 9.37 18.92
C MET A 106 -10.76 10.59 19.63
N LYS A 107 -11.96 10.50 20.22
CA LYS A 107 -12.45 11.55 21.15
C LYS A 107 -11.58 11.66 22.40
N THR A 108 -10.97 10.58 22.86
CA THR A 108 -10.13 10.55 24.07
C THR A 108 -8.63 10.47 23.78
N SER A 109 -8.24 10.30 22.52
CA SER A 109 -6.84 10.13 22.09
C SER A 109 -6.46 11.08 20.96
N THR A 110 -5.25 11.63 20.99
CA THR A 110 -4.67 12.42 19.89
C THR A 110 -3.93 11.56 18.85
N LYS A 111 -3.95 10.23 19.02
CA LYS A 111 -3.22 9.28 18.15
C LYS A 111 -4.21 8.44 17.35
N LEU A 112 -3.83 8.10 16.11
CA LEU A 112 -4.53 7.07 15.33
C LEU A 112 -4.62 5.77 16.14
N PRO A 113 -5.76 5.05 16.11
CA PRO A 113 -5.85 3.74 16.76
C PRO A 113 -4.83 2.74 16.23
N ALA A 114 -4.44 1.80 17.08
CA ALA A 114 -3.50 0.71 16.72
C ALA A 114 -3.95 -0.10 15.50
N LEU A 115 -5.27 -0.10 15.22
CA LEU A 115 -5.86 -0.72 14.04
C LEU A 115 -5.24 -0.22 12.71
N PHE A 116 -4.81 1.04 12.65
CA PHE A 116 -4.19 1.66 11.47
C PHE A 116 -2.65 1.69 11.49
N LYS A 117 -2.02 1.38 12.63
CA LYS A 117 -0.56 1.56 12.78
C LYS A 117 0.27 0.46 12.14
N SER A 118 -0.34 -0.66 11.76
CA SER A 118 0.41 -1.71 11.07
C SER A 118 0.74 -1.29 9.65
N HIS A 119 1.94 -1.64 9.21
CA HIS A 119 2.40 -1.61 7.82
C HIS A 119 2.53 -3.03 7.24
N VAL A 120 2.22 -4.06 8.05
CA VAL A 120 2.20 -5.46 7.61
C VAL A 120 0.92 -5.69 6.83
N LEU A 121 1.04 -5.87 5.51
CA LEU A 121 -0.11 -5.88 4.60
C LEU A 121 -1.02 -7.09 4.81
N ILE A 122 -0.47 -8.23 5.25
CA ILE A 122 -1.26 -9.41 5.63
C ILE A 122 -2.18 -9.11 6.81
N ASP A 123 -1.67 -8.44 7.84
CA ASP A 123 -2.46 -8.10 9.02
C ASP A 123 -3.57 -7.11 8.69
N LEU A 124 -3.27 -6.13 7.82
CA LEU A 124 -4.27 -5.19 7.33
C LEU A 124 -5.34 -5.90 6.48
N ALA A 125 -4.93 -6.81 5.60
CA ALA A 125 -5.85 -7.60 4.79
C ALA A 125 -6.79 -8.45 5.66
N LYS A 126 -6.26 -9.11 6.71
CA LYS A 126 -7.08 -9.86 7.68
C LYS A 126 -8.08 -8.96 8.41
N ARG A 127 -7.65 -7.79 8.90
CA ARG A 127 -8.54 -6.81 9.57
C ARG A 127 -9.63 -6.26 8.66
N ALA A 128 -9.35 -6.16 7.36
CA ALA A 128 -10.27 -5.73 6.33
C ALA A 128 -11.19 -6.85 5.81
N ASP A 129 -11.10 -8.06 6.35
CA ASP A 129 -11.76 -9.28 5.84
C ASP A 129 -11.49 -9.53 4.34
N TYR A 130 -10.28 -9.18 3.88
CA TYR A 130 -9.83 -9.52 2.54
C TYR A 130 -9.45 -11.00 2.50
N GLU A 131 -10.01 -11.76 1.58
CA GLU A 131 -9.70 -13.18 1.43
C GLU A 131 -8.26 -13.38 0.94
N ILE A 132 -7.46 -14.15 1.69
CA ILE A 132 -6.04 -14.39 1.42
C ILE A 132 -5.83 -15.87 1.12
N GLY A 133 -5.64 -16.20 -0.16
CA GLY A 133 -5.00 -17.46 -0.57
C GLY A 133 -3.49 -17.30 -0.68
N ILE A 134 -2.76 -18.41 -0.84
CA ILE A 134 -1.28 -18.44 -0.86
C ILE A 134 -0.67 -17.44 -1.83
N ASN A 135 -1.19 -17.33 -3.05
CA ASN A 135 -0.68 -16.35 -4.03
C ASN A 135 -0.81 -14.90 -3.54
N LYS A 136 -1.92 -14.57 -2.88
CA LYS A 136 -2.14 -13.23 -2.31
C LYS A 136 -1.24 -13.02 -1.08
N GLU A 137 -1.07 -14.05 -0.25
CA GLU A 137 -0.18 -14.01 0.90
C GLU A 137 1.27 -13.74 0.50
N TYR A 138 1.74 -14.41 -0.56
CA TYR A 138 3.03 -14.15 -1.19
C TYR A 138 3.15 -12.69 -1.63
N THR A 139 2.19 -12.19 -2.42
CA THR A 139 2.21 -10.81 -2.93
C THR A 139 2.19 -9.78 -1.79
N LEU A 140 1.37 -10.00 -0.75
CA LEU A 140 1.29 -9.13 0.42
C LEU A 140 2.60 -9.17 1.24
N SER A 141 3.21 -10.34 1.41
CA SER A 141 4.49 -10.50 2.11
C SER A 141 5.61 -9.77 1.36
N PHE A 142 5.67 -9.96 0.05
CA PHE A 142 6.61 -9.27 -0.83
C PHE A 142 6.45 -7.75 -0.71
N LEU A 143 5.25 -7.22 -0.93
CA LEU A 143 5.01 -5.77 -0.89
C LEU A 143 5.22 -5.17 0.50
N THR A 144 4.97 -5.92 1.58
CA THR A 144 5.24 -5.47 2.96
C THR A 144 6.70 -5.06 3.13
N ARG A 145 7.65 -5.84 2.58
CA ARG A 145 9.08 -5.52 2.63
C ARG A 145 9.38 -4.14 2.02
N TYR A 146 8.84 -3.87 0.85
CA TYR A 146 9.04 -2.60 0.14
C TYR A 146 8.34 -1.43 0.83
N GLY A 147 7.14 -1.63 1.36
CA GLY A 147 6.40 -0.61 2.11
C GLY A 147 7.07 -0.19 3.41
N ILE A 148 7.71 -1.14 4.12
CA ILE A 148 8.39 -0.86 5.39
C ILE A 148 9.74 -0.19 5.13
N TRP A 149 10.63 -0.84 4.37
CA TRP A 149 12.02 -0.37 4.25
C TRP A 149 12.61 -0.49 2.83
N GLY A 150 12.25 -1.50 2.04
CA GLY A 150 12.89 -1.77 0.75
C GLY A 150 12.77 -0.61 -0.24
N GLY A 151 11.70 0.19 -0.13
CA GLY A 151 11.50 1.41 -0.90
C GLY A 151 12.20 2.66 -0.38
N LYS A 152 12.84 2.61 0.79
CA LYS A 152 13.33 3.79 1.53
C LYS A 152 14.82 3.72 1.86
N TYR A 153 15.34 2.51 2.08
CA TYR A 153 16.70 2.29 2.54
C TYR A 153 17.38 1.25 1.65
N PRO A 154 18.69 1.39 1.37
CA PRO A 154 19.44 0.41 0.60
C PRO A 154 19.58 -0.94 1.32
N LEU A 155 19.39 -0.95 2.65
CA LEU A 155 19.48 -2.13 3.51
C LEU A 155 18.35 -2.12 4.53
N PRO A 156 17.91 -3.29 5.02
CA PRO A 156 16.94 -3.36 6.10
C PRO A 156 17.47 -2.68 7.36
N THR A 157 16.58 -2.01 8.09
CA THR A 157 16.90 -1.34 9.35
C THR A 157 17.01 -2.29 10.54
N MET A 158 16.64 -3.57 10.37
CA MET A 158 16.69 -4.61 11.40
C MET A 158 17.18 -5.92 10.79
N ASN A 159 18.00 -6.68 11.52
CA ASN A 159 18.60 -7.92 11.01
C ASN A 159 17.54 -8.99 10.66
N GLU A 160 16.45 -9.06 11.41
CA GLU A 160 15.33 -9.97 11.12
C GLU A 160 14.66 -9.69 9.77
N HIS A 161 14.72 -8.46 9.28
CA HIS A 161 14.24 -8.08 7.95
C HIS A 161 15.24 -8.42 6.83
N ASN A 162 16.44 -8.88 7.17
CA ASN A 162 17.45 -9.23 6.19
C ASN A 162 17.11 -10.54 5.45
N ALA A 163 16.30 -11.41 6.06
CA ALA A 163 15.80 -12.61 5.42
C ALA A 163 15.09 -12.26 4.09
N LEU A 164 15.57 -12.86 2.99
CA LEU A 164 14.95 -12.70 1.66
C LEU A 164 13.72 -13.59 1.50
N THR A 165 13.42 -14.44 2.47
CA THR A 165 12.31 -15.40 2.42
C THR A 165 11.29 -15.15 3.50
N ALA A 166 10.03 -15.49 3.23
CA ALA A 166 8.96 -15.54 4.23
C ALA A 166 8.34 -16.94 4.25
N LYS A 167 8.07 -17.46 5.45
CA LYS A 167 7.27 -18.67 5.64
C LYS A 167 5.78 -18.30 5.54
N LEU A 168 5.06 -18.90 4.59
CA LEU A 168 3.64 -18.64 4.38
C LEU A 168 2.76 -19.65 5.13
N SER A 169 1.44 -19.47 5.07
CA SER A 169 0.47 -20.28 5.80
C SER A 169 0.41 -21.75 5.37
N ASP A 170 0.92 -22.10 4.19
CA ASP A 170 1.12 -23.50 3.75
C ASP A 170 2.35 -24.18 4.39
N GLY A 171 3.12 -23.44 5.19
CA GLY A 171 4.34 -23.92 5.84
C GLY A 171 5.61 -23.83 4.99
N ASN A 172 5.52 -23.45 3.72
CA ASN A 172 6.67 -23.35 2.81
C ASN A 172 7.35 -21.97 2.90
N HIS A 173 8.62 -21.91 2.51
CA HIS A 173 9.38 -20.66 2.42
C HIS A 173 9.41 -20.15 0.98
N TYR A 174 9.10 -18.86 0.81
CA TYR A 174 9.05 -18.21 -0.49
C TYR A 174 10.03 -17.04 -0.54
N LEU A 175 10.74 -16.87 -1.66
CA LEU A 175 11.63 -15.74 -1.88
C LEU A 175 10.80 -14.46 -2.10
N VAL A 176 10.81 -13.56 -1.12
CA VAL A 176 10.07 -12.28 -1.11
C VAL A 176 10.99 -11.05 -1.16
N GLY A 177 12.30 -11.26 -1.14
CA GLY A 177 13.34 -10.22 -1.19
C GLY A 177 13.99 -10.02 -2.57
N GLY A 178 13.45 -10.65 -3.60
CA GLY A 178 13.89 -10.52 -4.99
C GLY A 178 12.72 -10.85 -5.93
N TYR A 179 12.79 -10.39 -7.17
CA TYR A 179 11.70 -10.54 -8.14
C TYR A 179 12.21 -11.06 -9.48
N ARG A 180 11.31 -11.72 -10.20
CA ARG A 180 11.50 -12.00 -11.62
C ARG A 180 10.93 -10.82 -12.43
N PRO A 181 11.63 -10.27 -13.43
CA PRO A 181 11.13 -9.18 -14.26
C PRO A 181 9.71 -9.41 -14.80
N GLU A 182 9.42 -10.65 -15.21
CA GLU A 182 8.17 -11.05 -15.85
C GLU A 182 6.96 -10.96 -14.91
N ILE A 183 7.18 -11.03 -13.59
CA ILE A 183 6.08 -10.96 -12.62
C ILE A 183 5.77 -9.53 -12.18
N VAL A 184 6.61 -8.53 -12.53
CA VAL A 184 6.42 -7.14 -12.11
C VAL A 184 5.03 -6.59 -12.45
N PRO A 185 4.48 -6.80 -13.68
CA PRO A 185 3.14 -6.33 -14.02
C PRO A 185 2.01 -6.97 -13.17
N SER A 186 2.23 -8.17 -12.64
CA SER A 186 1.22 -8.88 -11.85
C SER A 186 0.91 -8.18 -10.52
N PHE A 187 1.87 -7.44 -9.97
CA PHE A 187 1.68 -6.66 -8.74
C PHE A 187 0.71 -5.51 -8.95
N LEU A 188 0.84 -4.76 -10.05
CA LEU A 188 -0.11 -3.70 -10.37
C LEU A 188 -1.52 -4.26 -10.55
N LYS A 189 -1.65 -5.37 -11.29
CA LYS A 189 -2.95 -6.06 -11.45
C LYS A 189 -3.55 -6.47 -10.12
N PHE A 190 -2.74 -7.02 -9.20
CA PHE A 190 -3.18 -7.34 -7.85
C PHE A 190 -3.66 -6.10 -7.09
N CYS A 191 -2.92 -5.00 -7.14
CA CYS A 191 -3.29 -3.72 -6.52
C CYS A 191 -4.60 -3.16 -7.07
N SER A 192 -4.79 -3.17 -8.39
CA SER A 192 -6.03 -2.73 -9.03
C SER A 192 -7.23 -3.57 -8.60
N ASN A 193 -7.08 -4.91 -8.58
CA ASN A 193 -8.13 -5.81 -8.14
C ASN A 193 -8.52 -5.58 -6.67
N ALA A 194 -7.52 -5.40 -5.79
CA ALA A 194 -7.77 -5.09 -4.38
C ALA A 194 -8.46 -3.73 -4.21
N TYR A 195 -8.04 -2.72 -4.99
CA TYR A 195 -8.66 -1.40 -5.00
C TYR A 195 -10.14 -1.47 -5.42
N ASP A 196 -10.44 -2.18 -6.51
CA ASP A 196 -11.82 -2.37 -6.97
C ASP A 196 -12.68 -3.11 -5.97
N TRP A 197 -12.13 -4.17 -5.35
CA TRP A 197 -12.79 -4.86 -4.25
C TRP A 197 -13.13 -3.91 -3.10
N ALA A 198 -12.18 -3.09 -2.65
CA ALA A 198 -12.40 -2.14 -1.56
C ALA A 198 -13.47 -1.12 -1.92
N ARG A 199 -13.42 -0.56 -3.14
CA ARG A 199 -14.43 0.37 -3.66
C ARG A 199 -15.82 -0.24 -3.63
N LEU A 200 -15.97 -1.49 -4.04
CA LEU A 200 -17.25 -2.21 -3.98
C LEU A 200 -17.70 -2.49 -2.54
N LYS A 201 -16.77 -2.75 -1.62
CA LYS A 201 -17.08 -3.00 -0.21
C LYS A 201 -17.60 -1.74 0.49
N VAL A 202 -16.88 -0.62 0.39
CA VAL A 202 -17.21 0.63 1.10
C VAL A 202 -18.41 1.38 0.52
N ASN A 203 -18.82 1.05 -0.71
CA ASN A 203 -20.03 1.59 -1.33
C ASN A 203 -21.32 0.88 -0.89
N LYS A 204 -21.23 -0.24 -0.16
CA LYS A 204 -22.41 -0.89 0.42
C LYS A 204 -22.85 -0.11 1.67
N PRO A 205 -24.16 0.01 1.96
CA PRO A 205 -24.62 0.48 3.26
C PRO A 205 -24.03 -0.44 4.33
N TYR A 206 -23.42 0.13 5.35
CA TYR A 206 -23.01 -0.65 6.53
C TYR A 206 -24.31 -1.12 7.21
N ARG A 207 -24.48 -2.44 7.34
CA ARG A 207 -25.62 -3.05 8.02
C ARG A 207 -25.35 -3.15 9.50
#